data_AF-A0A7C6FVY0-F1
#
_entry.id   AF-A0A7C6FVY0-F1
#
_cell.length_a   1.000
_cell.length_b   1.000
_cell.length_c   1.000
_cell.angle_alpha   90.00
_cell.angle_beta   90.00
_cell.angle_gamma   90.00
#
_symmetry.space_group_name_H-M   'P 1'
#
loop_
_entity.id
_entity.type
_entity.pdbx_description
1 polymer ?
#
loop_
_entity_poly.entity_id
_entity_poly.type
_entity_poly.pdbx_seq_one_letter_code
_entity_poly.pdbx_strand_id
1 'polypeptide(L)' 'MAFIVNNLGTIIVGAVLLVIVGLIIASTVKRKKRGQSTCGCECSGCPSASVCHKQEP' A
#
# COMPACT_ATOMS: atom_id res chain seq x y z
N MET A 1 -4.52 32.58 -20.44
CA MET A 1 -5.69 31.84 -19.90
C MET A 1 -6.00 30.53 -20.66
N ALA A 2 -5.62 30.37 -21.93
CA ALA A 2 -5.94 29.17 -22.71
C ALA A 2 -5.20 27.88 -22.30
N PHE A 3 -4.04 27.97 -21.63
CA PHE A 3 -3.23 26.80 -21.26
C PHE A 3 -3.93 25.87 -20.27
N ILE A 4 -4.61 26.44 -19.27
CA ILE A 4 -5.32 25.67 -18.23
C ILE A 4 -6.55 24.99 -18.83
N VAL A 5 -7.30 25.69 -19.71
CA VAL A 5 -8.51 25.17 -20.36
C VAL A 5 -8.17 24.06 -21.36
N ASN A 6 -7.10 24.22 -22.15
CA ASN A 6 -6.71 23.23 -23.17
C ASN A 6 -6.10 21.95 -22.55
N ASN A 7 -5.44 22.07 -21.40
CA ASN A 7 -4.85 20.94 -20.68
C ASN A 7 -5.70 20.48 -19.49
N LEU A 8 -6.94 20.97 -19.38
CA LEU A 8 -7.81 20.72 -18.22
C LEU A 8 -8.08 19.22 -18.06
N GLY A 9 -8.29 18.50 -19.17
CA GLY A 9 -8.47 17.05 -19.18
C GLY A 9 -7.24 16.31 -18.64
N THR A 10 -6.04 16.67 -19.10
CA THR A 10 -4.78 16.08 -18.63
C THR A 10 -4.58 16.30 -17.12
N ILE A 11 -4.89 17.51 -16.63
CA ILE A 11 -4.79 17.84 -15.20
C ILE A 11 -5.77 17.00 -14.38
N ILE A 12 -7.02 16.83 -14.84
CA ILE A 12 -8.03 16.00 -14.16
C ILE A 12 -7.59 14.54 -14.11
N VAL A 13 -7.14 13.97 -15.24
CA VAL A 13 -6.66 12.58 -15.28
C VAL A 13 -5.46 12.39 -14.37
N GLY A 14 -4.50 13.33 -14.39
CA GLY A 14 -3.35 13.33 -13.49
C GLY A 14 -3.74 13.38 -12.02
N ALA A 15 -4.71 14.23 -11.66
CA ALA A 15 -5.23 14.33 -10.29
C ALA A 15 -5.89 13.03 -9.83
N VAL A 16 -6.70 12.39 -10.67
CA VAL A 16 -7.33 11.10 -10.36
C VAL A 16 -6.28 10.01 -10.13
N LEU A 17 -5.26 9.93 -11.00
CA LEU A 17 -4.16 8.98 -10.84
C LEU A 17 -3.39 9.21 -9.53
N LEU A 18 -3.10 10.47 -9.18
CA LEU A 18 -2.44 10.80 -7.91
C LEU A 18 -3.26 10.38 -6.70
N VAL A 19 -4.58 10.57 -6.73
CA VAL A 19 -5.48 10.13 -5.65
C VAL A 19 -5.43 8.60 -5.50
N ILE A 20 -5.53 7.85 -6.61
CA ILE A 20 -5.49 6.38 -6.58
C ILE A 20 -4.16 5.89 -5.98
N VAL A 21 -3.03 6.41 -6.47
CA VAL A 21 -1.69 6.05 -5.94
C VAL A 21 -1.57 6.42 -4.46
N GLY A 22 -2.05 7.61 -4.07
CA GLY A 22 -2.08 8.04 -2.67
C GLY A 22 -2.88 7.09 -1.77
N LEU A 23 -4.04 6.60 -2.23
CA LEU A 23 -4.85 5.62 -1.50
C LEU A 23 -4.15 4.26 -1.36
N ILE A 24 -3.44 3.80 -2.40
CA ILE A 24 -2.66 2.56 -2.36
C ILE A 24 -1.53 2.67 -1.32
N ILE A 25 -0.78 3.78 -1.33
CA ILE A 25 0.30 4.01 -0.36
C ILE A 25 -0.28 4.13 1.05
N ALA A 26 -1.35 4.90 1.24
CA ALA A 26 -2.00 5.09 2.53
C ALA A 26 -2.53 3.77 3.10
N SER A 27 -3.14 2.92 2.27
CA SER A 27 -3.60 1.60 2.69
C SER A 27 -2.42 0.69 3.05
N THR A 28 -1.34 0.70 2.28
CA THR A 28 -0.11 -0.05 2.56
C THR A 28 0.53 0.39 3.90
N VAL A 29 0.65 1.69 4.15
CA VAL A 29 1.18 2.22 5.41
C VAL A 29 0.26 1.88 6.59
N LYS A 30 -1.06 2.00 6.42
CA LYS A 30 -2.03 1.60 7.46
C LYS A 30 -1.92 0.10 7.78
N ARG A 31 -1.78 -0.76 6.77
CA ARG A 31 -1.58 -2.21 6.94
C ARG A 31 -0.27 -2.51 7.67
N LYS A 32 0.82 -1.83 7.30
CA LYS A 32 2.11 -1.93 8.00
C LYS A 32 2.01 -1.50 9.47
N LYS A 33 1.31 -0.39 9.77
CA LYS A 33 1.10 0.07 11.15
C LYS A 33 0.24 -0.89 11.97
N ARG A 34 -0.68 -1.63 11.34
CA ARG A 34 -1.49 -2.67 11.98
C ARG A 34 -0.73 -3.99 12.18
N GLY A 35 0.58 -4.02 11.93
CA GLY A 35 1.39 -5.23 12.06
C GLY A 35 1.14 -6.27 10.97
N GLN A 36 0.39 -5.94 9.91
CA GLN A 36 0.23 -6.83 8.77
C GLN A 36 1.54 -6.84 7.97
N SER A 37 2.24 -7.97 8.02
CA SER A 37 3.43 -8.23 7.23
C SER A 37 3.13 -8.21 5.73
N THR A 38 4.14 -7.92 4.92
CA THR A 38 3.98 -7.89 3.45
C THR A 38 3.72 -9.28 2.87
N CYS A 39 4.10 -10.34 3.59
CA CYS A 39 3.55 -11.67 3.36
C CYS A 39 2.14 -11.66 3.96
N GLY A 40 1.12 -11.92 3.13
CA GLY A 40 -0.28 -11.99 3.59
C GLY A 40 -0.58 -13.10 4.60
N CYS A 41 0.46 -13.74 5.14
CA CYS A 41 0.38 -14.73 6.21
C CYS A 41 0.49 -13.99 7.55
N GLU A 42 -0.48 -14.20 8.45
CA GLU A 42 -0.27 -13.95 9.87
C GLU A 42 0.92 -14.80 10.37
N CYS A 43 1.62 -14.37 11.43
CA CYS A 43 2.76 -15.12 11.98
C CYS A 43 2.40 -16.60 12.28
N SER A 44 1.13 -16.88 12.56
CA SER A 44 0.54 -18.20 12.78
C SER A 44 0.61 -19.14 11.55
N GLY A 45 0.60 -18.60 10.33
CA GLY A 45 0.64 -19.35 9.07
C GLY A 45 1.88 -19.06 8.22
N CYS A 46 2.88 -18.39 8.80
CA CYS A 46 4.13 -18.09 8.10
C CYS A 46 4.93 -19.39 7.91
N PRO A 47 5.36 -19.75 6.68
CA PRO A 47 6.17 -20.96 6.46
C PRO A 47 7.53 -20.92 7.17
N SER A 48 7.98 -19.74 7.62
CA SER A 48 9.16 -19.54 8.46
C SER A 48 8.84 -19.43 9.96
N ALA A 49 7.59 -19.71 10.39
CA ALA A 49 7.17 -19.63 11.79
C ALA A 49 8.01 -20.53 12.70
N SER A 50 8.49 -21.68 12.20
CA SER A 50 9.38 -22.60 12.91
C SER A 50 10.75 -22.00 13.27
N VAL A 51 11.22 -20.99 12.52
CA VAL A 51 12.47 -20.26 12.79
C VAL A 51 12.22 -19.05 13.69
N CYS A 52 11.12 -18.33 13.49
CA CYS A 52 10.78 -17.13 14.26
C CYS A 52 10.24 -17.45 15.67
N HIS A 53 9.50 -18.54 15.82
CA HIS A 53 9.02 -19.07 17.09
C HIS A 53 9.76 -20.39 17.36
N LYS A 54 11.05 -20.27 17.68
CA LYS A 54 11.84 -21.41 18.11
C LYS A 54 11.22 -21.92 19.42
N GLN A 55 10.42 -22.98 19.36
CA GLN A 55 9.97 -23.69 20.54
C GLN A 55 11.19 -24.44 21.09
N GLU A 56 11.82 -23.84 22.10
CA GLU A 56 12.87 -24.51 22.86
C GLU A 56 12.22 -25.67 23.66
N PRO A 57 12.87 -26.85 23.74
CA PRO A 57 12.36 -28.01 24.47
C PRO A 57 12.40 -27.84 26.00
#